data_AF-A0A3D5MGX3-F1
#
_entry.id   AF-A0A3D5MGX3-F1
#
_cell.length_a   1.000
_cell.length_b   1.000
_cell.length_c   1.000
_cell.angle_alpha   90.00
_cell.angle_beta   90.00
_cell.angle_gamma   90.00
#
_symmetry.space_group_name_H-M   'P 1'
#
loop_
_entity.id
_entity.type
_entity.pdbx_description
1 polymer ?
#
loop_
_entity_poly.entity_id
_entity_poly.type
_entity_poly.pdbx_seq_one_letter_code
_entity_poly.pdbx_strand_id
1 'polypeptide(L)'
;LRAMGETNVLAGPIRPLSRAVLARAAQLYAERHAEADGRIPATFEMVHLAGWAPHESQQKPARRGSAKTRLADALGVTEQTGEEG
;
A
#
# COMPACT_ATOMS: atom_id res chain seq x y z
N LEU A 1 -5.21 14.48 9.79
CA LEU A 1 -5.50 14.38 8.34
C LEU A 1 -4.28 14.58 7.41
N ARG A 2 -3.13 15.14 7.86
CA ARG A 2 -1.90 15.20 7.02
C ARG A 2 -1.45 13.84 6.45
N ALA A 3 -1.64 12.75 7.20
CA ALA A 3 -1.34 11.39 6.75
C ALA A 3 -2.33 10.85 5.68
N MET A 4 -3.43 11.55 5.42
CA MET A 4 -4.45 11.19 4.42
C MET A 4 -4.26 11.96 3.10
N GLY A 5 -3.05 12.48 2.84
CA GLY A 5 -2.75 13.20 1.59
C GLY A 5 -3.25 14.65 1.55
N GLU A 6 -3.67 15.24 2.66
CA GLU A 6 -4.15 16.64 2.71
C GLU A 6 -3.06 17.71 2.51
N THR A 7 -1.79 17.34 2.43
CA THR A 7 -0.78 18.28 1.95
C THR A 7 -0.98 18.50 0.45
N ASN A 8 -1.33 19.73 0.10
CA ASN A 8 -1.67 20.15 -1.26
C ASN A 8 -0.71 19.55 -2.32
N VAL A 9 -1.27 18.74 -3.23
CA VAL A 9 -0.58 18.09 -4.35
C VAL A 9 -0.39 19.03 -5.56
N LEU A 10 -1.03 20.20 -5.58
CA LEU A 10 -0.96 21.12 -6.70
C LEU A 10 0.40 21.83 -6.75
N ALA A 11 1.10 21.65 -7.87
CA ALA A 11 2.27 22.44 -8.21
C ALA A 11 1.84 23.83 -8.71
N GLY A 12 1.73 24.81 -7.82
CA GLY A 12 1.47 26.21 -8.21
C GLY A 12 1.02 27.14 -7.08
N PRO A 13 0.93 28.46 -7.34
CA PRO A 13 0.45 29.44 -6.36
C PRO A 13 -1.00 29.18 -5.98
N ILE A 14 -1.26 29.07 -4.67
CA ILE A 14 -2.60 28.84 -4.15
C ILE A 14 -3.22 30.18 -3.79
N ARG A 15 -4.44 30.47 -4.25
CA ARG A 15 -5.24 31.57 -3.71
C ARG A 15 -5.94 31.08 -2.45
N PRO A 16 -5.68 31.68 -1.27
CA PRO A 16 -6.37 31.26 -0.06
C PRO A 16 -7.86 31.54 -0.16
N LEU A 17 -8.69 30.58 0.29
CA LEU A 17 -10.13 30.77 0.40
C LEU A 17 -10.45 31.79 1.49
N SER A 18 -11.43 32.67 1.23
CA SER A 18 -11.92 33.58 2.26
C SER A 18 -12.79 32.82 3.28
N ARG A 19 -12.86 33.34 4.50
CA ARG A 19 -13.70 32.77 5.56
C ARG A 19 -15.18 32.69 5.15
N ALA A 20 -15.66 33.68 4.39
CA ALA A 20 -17.03 33.70 3.89
C ALA A 20 -17.31 32.55 2.91
N VAL A 21 -16.37 32.26 2.01
CA VAL A 21 -16.49 31.14 1.05
C VAL A 21 -16.53 29.81 1.79
N LEU A 22 -15.62 29.60 2.76
CA LEU A 22 -15.59 28.38 3.56
C LEU A 22 -16.89 28.18 4.35
N ALA A 23 -17.42 29.24 4.98
CA ALA A 23 -18.67 29.16 5.73
C ALA A 23 -19.86 28.80 4.85
N ARG A 24 -19.98 29.43 3.66
CA ARG A 24 -21.08 29.12 2.72
C ARG A 24 -20.96 27.71 2.15
N ALA A 25 -19.75 27.27 1.85
CA ALA A 25 -19.49 25.91 1.38
C ALA A 25 -19.89 24.87 2.44
N ALA A 26 -19.50 25.08 3.70
CA ALA A 26 -19.87 24.19 4.80
C ALA A 26 -21.39 24.10 5.00
N GLN A 27 -22.10 25.23 4.91
CA GLN A 27 -23.56 25.27 5.00
C GLN A 27 -24.21 24.46 3.86
N LEU A 28 -23.83 24.74 2.62
CA LEU A 28 -24.36 24.03 1.44
C LEU A 28 -24.05 22.53 1.49
N TYR A 29 -22.89 22.17 2.03
CA TYR A 29 -22.47 20.78 2.15
C TYR A 29 -23.32 20.03 3.19
N ALA A 30 -23.58 20.65 4.35
CA ALA A 30 -24.48 20.09 5.35
C ALA A 30 -25.92 19.96 4.82
N GLU A 31 -26.45 20.99 4.14
CA GLU A 31 -27.80 20.96 3.55
C GLU A 31 -28.01 19.80 2.55
N ARG A 32 -26.94 19.38 1.86
CA ARG A 32 -27.01 18.39 0.79
C ARG A 32 -26.62 16.97 1.20
N HIS A 33 -25.83 16.83 2.27
CA HIS A 33 -25.15 15.57 2.58
C HIS A 33 -25.25 15.17 4.07
N ALA A 34 -25.90 15.96 4.92
CA ALA A 34 -26.14 15.54 6.30
C ALA A 34 -27.30 14.53 6.38
N GLU A 35 -27.16 13.56 7.26
CA GLU A 35 -28.22 12.63 7.65
C GLU A 35 -29.22 13.31 8.61
N ALA A 36 -30.30 12.61 8.96
CA ALA A 36 -31.36 13.12 9.85
C ALA A 36 -30.86 13.58 11.23
N ASP A 37 -29.71 13.08 11.68
CA ASP A 37 -29.06 13.46 12.94
C ASP A 37 -28.07 14.64 12.79
N GLY A 38 -27.94 15.20 11.59
CA GLY A 38 -27.03 16.30 11.27
C GLY A 38 -25.57 15.89 11.04
N ARG A 39 -25.26 14.58 11.05
CA ARG A 39 -23.91 14.08 10.77
C ARG A 39 -23.70 13.90 9.27
N ILE A 40 -22.47 14.11 8.82
CA ILE A 40 -22.11 13.87 7.42
C ILE A 40 -21.34 12.54 7.33
N PRO A 41 -21.81 11.55 6.55
CA PRO A 41 -21.12 10.29 6.36
C PRO A 41 -19.84 10.50 5.54
N ALA A 42 -18.76 9.86 5.97
CA ALA A 42 -17.48 9.92 5.29
C ALA A 42 -16.91 8.51 5.12
N THR A 43 -16.56 8.16 3.89
CA THR A 43 -15.96 6.88 3.52
C THR A 43 -14.50 7.10 3.15
N PHE A 44 -13.61 6.26 3.68
CA PHE A 44 -12.18 6.34 3.41
C PHE A 44 -11.66 4.97 2.97
N GLU A 45 -10.86 4.96 1.92
CA GLU A 45 -10.09 3.79 1.52
C GLU A 45 -8.64 3.97 1.97
N MET A 46 -8.09 2.96 2.65
CA MET A 46 -6.74 3.01 3.21
C MET A 46 -5.88 1.91 2.59
N VAL A 47 -4.85 2.32 1.85
CA VAL A 47 -3.83 1.41 1.32
C VAL A 47 -2.67 1.34 2.30
N HIS A 48 -2.31 0.12 2.71
CA HIS A 48 -1.19 -0.15 3.61
C HIS A 48 -0.15 -0.99 2.88
N LEU A 49 1.13 -0.64 3.02
CA LEU A 49 2.25 -1.42 2.51
C LEU A 49 3.23 -1.68 3.64
N ALA A 50 3.56 -2.94 3.86
CA ALA A 50 4.63 -3.37 4.73
C ALA A 50 5.64 -4.17 3.92
N GLY A 51 6.92 -3.98 4.21
CA GLY A 51 8.01 -4.69 3.55
C GLY A 51 9.18 -4.85 4.50
N TRP A 52 9.99 -5.88 4.26
CA TRP A 52 11.22 -6.14 5.00
C TRP A 52 12.41 -5.71 4.16
N ALA A 53 13.34 -4.99 4.77
CA ALA A 53 14.63 -4.73 4.17
C ALA A 53 15.48 -6.02 4.18
N PRO A 54 16.29 -6.28 3.14
CA PRO A 54 17.24 -7.39 3.17
C PRO A 54 18.20 -7.23 4.35
N HIS A 55 18.37 -8.28 5.16
CA HIS A 55 19.40 -8.30 6.19
C HIS A 55 20.72 -8.82 5.62
N GLU A 56 21.87 -8.34 6.10
CA GLU A 56 23.18 -8.77 5.58
C GLU A 56 23.44 -10.28 5.76
N SER A 57 22.83 -10.90 6.77
CA SER A 57 22.90 -12.34 7.00
C SER A 57 22.00 -13.17 6.06
N GLN A 58 21.25 -12.53 5.16
CA GLN A 58 20.45 -13.22 4.17
C GLN A 58 21.37 -14.08 3.30
N GLN A 59 21.12 -15.39 3.24
CA GLN A 59 21.89 -16.26 2.36
C GLN A 59 21.71 -15.83 0.90
N LYS A 60 22.84 -15.63 0.21
CA LYS A 60 22.85 -15.36 -1.23
C LYS A 60 22.60 -16.67 -1.97
N PRO A 61 21.80 -16.65 -3.05
CA PRO A 61 21.62 -17.84 -3.87
C PRO A 61 22.98 -18.31 -4.40
N ALA A 62 23.22 -19.62 -4.34
CA ALA A 62 24.45 -20.22 -4.85
C ALA A 62 24.53 -20.06 -6.39
N ARG A 63 25.75 -20.09 -6.95
CA ARG A 63 25.93 -20.04 -8.40
C ARG A 63 25.21 -21.22 -9.05
N ARG A 64 24.51 -21.00 -10.17
CA ARG A 64 23.91 -22.10 -10.94
C ARG A 64 24.98 -23.16 -11.25
N GLY A 65 24.66 -24.43 -11.00
CA GLY A 65 25.58 -25.56 -11.17
C GLY A 65 26.57 -25.81 -10.01
N SER A 66 26.50 -25.07 -8.90
CA SER A 66 27.39 -25.26 -7.73
C SER A 66 26.84 -26.20 -6.65
N ALA A 67 25.85 -27.03 -6.99
CA ALA A 67 25.27 -28.00 -6.07
C ALA A 67 26.36 -28.98 -5.60
N LYS A 68 26.64 -29.00 -4.29
CA LYS A 68 27.60 -29.93 -3.67
C LYS A 68 26.94 -31.21 -3.18
N THR A 69 25.62 -31.19 -2.99
CA THR A 69 24.82 -32.28 -2.45
C THR A 69 23.51 -32.33 -3.21
N ARG A 70 23.01 -33.53 -3.49
CA ARG A 70 21.69 -33.69 -4.13
C ARG A 70 20.59 -33.51 -3.09
N LEU A 71 19.53 -32.82 -3.47
CA LEU A 71 18.37 -32.62 -2.60
C LEU A 71 17.66 -33.94 -2.30
N ALA A 72 17.61 -34.85 -3.27
CA ALA A 72 17.08 -36.21 -3.12
C ALA A 72 17.74 -36.99 -1.97
N ASP A 73 19.08 -36.90 -1.86
CA ASP A 73 19.84 -37.53 -0.78
C ASP A 73 19.52 -36.91 0.59
N ALA A 74 19.35 -35.59 0.65
CA ALA A 74 19.02 -34.88 1.90
C ALA A 74 17.58 -35.15 2.37
N LEU A 75 16.66 -35.36 1.44
CA LEU A 75 15.25 -35.62 1.72
C LEU A 75 14.89 -37.12 1.78
N GLY A 76 15.82 -38.01 1.44
CA GLY A 76 15.60 -39.46 1.41
C GLY A 76 14.58 -39.91 0.36
N VAL A 77 14.42 -39.17 -0.73
CA VAL A 77 13.43 -39.42 -1.78
C VAL A 77 14.10 -39.75 -3.11
N THR A 78 13.46 -40.60 -3.92
CA THR A 78 13.92 -40.88 -5.28
C THR A 78 13.62 -39.70 -6.20
N GLU A 79 14.63 -39.24 -6.94
CA GLU A 79 14.50 -38.14 -7.89
C GLU A 79 13.64 -38.55 -9.09
N GLN A 80 12.66 -37.72 -9.45
CA GLN A 80 11.87 -37.88 -10.67
C GLN A 80 12.44 -36.96 -11.75
N THR A 81 13.17 -37.51 -12.71
CA THR A 81 13.63 -36.77 -13.88
C THR A 81 12.46 -36.64 -14.85
N GLY A 82 12.03 -35.41 -15.15
CA GLY A 82 10.92 -35.12 -16.06
C GLY A 82 11.20 -35.40 -17.54
N GLU A 83 11.87 -36.50 -17.87
CA GLU A 83 12.06 -36.99 -19.23
C GLU A 83 11.10 -38.15 -19.51
N GLU A 84 9.82 -37.84 -19.61
CA GLU A 84 8.89 -38.61 -20.45
C GLU A 84 8.11 -37.61 -21.31
N GLY A 85 8.53 -37.53 -22.57
CA GLY A 85 8.01 -36.70 -23.65
C GLY A 85 8.81 -36.95 -24.92
#